data_AF-A0A261QZY1-F1
#
_entry.id   AF-A0A261QZY1-F1
#
_cell.length_a   1.000
_cell.length_b   1.000
_cell.length_c   1.000
_cell.angle_alpha   90.00
_cell.angle_beta   90.00
_cell.angle_gamma   90.00
#
_symmetry.space_group_name_H-M   'P 1'
#
loop_
_entity.id
_entity.type
_entity.pdbx_description
1 polymer ?
#
loop_
_entity_poly.entity_id
_entity_poly.type
_entity_poly.pdbx_seq_one_letter_code
_entity_poly.pdbx_strand_id
1 'polypeptide(L)' 'MANQGDNHREDGFSRLDLDFVRVLEDLIDALIANGTLRLTDLPPHAQRKLNERKQHRARLSEHLDLLDDEDGQVI' A
#
# COMPACT_ATOMS: atom_id res chain seq x y z
N MET A 1 -16.53 -30.65 15.62
CA MET A 1 -17.49 -29.54 15.87
C MET A 1 -16.69 -28.34 16.37
N ALA A 2 -16.72 -27.24 15.58
CA ALA A 2 -16.31 -25.86 15.88
C ALA A 2 -14.84 -25.57 16.28
N ASN A 3 -13.98 -25.36 15.26
CA ASN A 3 -12.80 -24.48 15.37
C ASN A 3 -13.01 -23.25 14.47
N GLN A 4 -14.03 -22.44 14.79
CA GLN A 4 -14.46 -21.29 13.97
C GLN A 4 -14.32 -19.95 14.73
N GLY A 5 -13.81 -19.96 15.97
CA GLY A 5 -13.74 -18.78 16.84
C GLY A 5 -12.47 -17.92 16.68
N ASP A 6 -11.40 -18.46 16.09
CA ASP A 6 -10.08 -17.80 16.10
C ASP A 6 -9.80 -16.98 14.82
N ASN A 7 -10.33 -17.39 13.66
CA ASN A 7 -10.09 -16.69 12.39
C ASN A 7 -10.63 -15.23 12.36
N HIS A 8 -11.79 -14.96 12.97
CA HIS A 8 -12.42 -13.62 12.87
C HIS A 8 -11.65 -12.51 13.61
N ARG A 9 -10.83 -12.85 14.61
CA ARG A 9 -9.99 -11.86 15.30
C ARG A 9 -8.73 -11.55 14.51
N GLU A 10 -8.09 -12.58 13.94
CA GLU A 10 -6.93 -12.42 13.05
C GLU A 10 -7.29 -11.62 11.79
N ASP A 11 -8.49 -11.82 11.24
CA ASP A 11 -9.00 -11.07 10.09
C ASP A 11 -9.16 -9.57 10.39
N GLY A 12 -9.60 -9.23 11.62
CA GLY A 12 -9.75 -7.84 12.07
C GLY A 12 -8.41 -7.14 12.28
N PHE A 13 -7.46 -7.80 12.93
CA PHE A 13 -6.11 -7.26 13.12
C PHE A 13 -5.37 -7.08 11.79
N SER A 14 -5.42 -8.09 10.92
CA SER A 14 -4.78 -8.03 9.60
C SER A 14 -5.31 -6.88 8.74
N ARG A 15 -6.62 -6.60 8.84
CA ARG A 15 -7.24 -5.47 8.13
C ARG A 15 -6.79 -4.13 8.70
N LEU A 16 -6.76 -3.99 10.03
CA LEU A 16 -6.26 -2.78 10.69
C LEU A 16 -4.78 -2.53 10.35
N ASP A 17 -3.95 -3.57 10.33
CA ASP A 17 -2.55 -3.48 9.93
C ASP A 17 -2.41 -3.04 8.47
N LEU A 18 -3.22 -3.60 7.56
CA LEU A 18 -3.21 -3.22 6.15
C LEU A 18 -3.55 -1.73 5.97
N ASP A 19 -4.61 -1.27 6.63
CA ASP A 19 -5.05 0.13 6.59
C ASP A 19 -3.98 1.05 7.21
N PHE A 20 -3.40 0.65 8.35
CA PHE A 20 -2.36 1.42 9.02
C PHE A 20 -1.11 1.59 8.15
N VAL A 21 -0.68 0.54 7.44
CA VAL A 21 0.53 0.66 6.62
C VAL A 21 0.28 1.55 5.39
N ARG A 22 -0.95 1.64 4.86
CA ARG A 22 -1.27 2.63 3.80
C ARG A 22 -1.11 4.06 4.30
N VAL A 23 -1.65 4.36 5.48
CA VAL A 23 -1.51 5.68 6.11
C VAL A 23 -0.04 6.02 6.38
N LEU A 24 0.75 5.03 6.85
CA LEU A 24 2.17 5.21 7.07
C LEU A 24 2.93 5.53 5.77
N GLU A 25 2.56 4.86 4.67
CA GLU A 25 3.13 5.09 3.35
C GLU A 25 2.82 6.50 2.83
N ASP A 26 1.57 6.96 2.97
CA ASP A 26 1.15 8.32 2.60
C ASP A 26 1.86 9.38 3.45
N LEU A 27 2.03 9.13 4.75
CA LEU A 27 2.76 10.02 5.65
C LEU A 27 4.24 10.13 5.24
N ILE A 28 4.89 9.00 4.93
CA ILE A 28 6.28 8.98 4.47
C ILE A 28 6.40 9.75 3.16
N ASP A 29 5.48 9.53 2.22
CA ASP A 29 5.47 10.25 0.94
C ASP A 29 5.26 11.77 1.15
N ALA A 30 4.36 12.18 2.04
CA ALA A 30 4.14 13.59 2.39
C ALA A 30 5.38 14.23 3.02
N LEU A 31 6.08 13.53 3.93
CA LEU A 31 7.29 14.03 4.58
C LEU A 31 8.47 14.14 3.59
N ILE A 32 8.57 13.20 2.64
CA ILE A 32 9.55 13.25 1.55
C ILE A 32 9.24 14.42 0.62
N ALA A 33 7.98 14.60 0.23
CA ALA A 33 7.56 15.70 -0.64
C ALA A 33 7.80 17.08 0.01
N ASN A 34 7.60 17.20 1.32
CA ASN A 34 7.91 18.39 2.09
C ASN A 34 9.43 18.59 2.35
N GLY A 35 10.28 17.67 1.90
CA GLY A 35 11.73 17.72 2.11
C GLY A 35 12.17 17.56 3.57
N THR A 36 11.26 17.17 4.47
CA THR A 36 11.53 17.00 5.91
C THR A 36 12.16 15.64 6.21
N LEU A 37 11.92 14.66 5.35
CA LEU A 37 12.48 13.30 5.44
C LEU A 37 13.17 12.96 4.11
N ARG A 38 14.40 12.42 4.14
CA ARG A 38 15.02 11.84 2.94
C ARG A 38 14.96 10.32 3.05
N LEU A 39 14.80 9.64 1.92
CA LEU A 39 14.78 8.18 1.88
C LEU A 39 16.06 7.55 2.47
N THR A 40 17.20 8.24 2.31
CA THR A 40 18.49 7.83 2.84
C THR A 40 18.59 7.87 4.37
N ASP A 41 17.68 8.60 5.03
CA ASP A 41 17.66 8.73 6.49
C ASP A 41 16.95 7.53 7.14
N LEU A 42 16.27 6.70 6.35
CA LEU A 42 15.60 5.49 6.80
C LEU A 42 16.58 4.29 6.86
N PRO A 43 16.40 3.33 7.78
CA PRO A 43 17.19 2.11 7.81
C PRO A 43 17.09 1.31 6.49
N PRO A 44 18.13 0.55 6.08
CA PRO A 44 18.14 -0.18 4.80
C PRO A 44 16.93 -1.10 4.60
N HIS A 45 16.44 -1.71 5.69
CA HIS A 45 15.24 -2.55 5.65
C HIS A 45 13.96 -1.75 5.35
N ALA A 46 13.84 -0.54 5.90
CA ALA A 46 12.70 0.34 5.64
C ALA A 46 12.73 0.89 4.21
N GLN A 47 13.92 1.24 3.70
CA GLN A 47 14.09 1.65 2.30
C GLN A 47 13.62 0.57 1.31
N ARG A 48 14.03 -0.68 1.54
CA ARG A 48 13.61 -1.82 0.72
C ARG A 48 12.11 -2.03 0.74
N LYS A 49 11.50 -2.08 1.93
CA LYS A 49 10.05 -2.25 2.09
C LYS A 49 9.27 -1.12 1.41
N LEU A 50 9.73 0.12 1.53
CA LEU A 50 9.08 1.26 0.90
C LEU A 50 9.16 1.17 -0.63
N ASN A 51 10.33 0.78 -1.18
CA ASN A 51 10.48 0.57 -2.62
C ASN A 51 9.60 -0.57 -3.15
N GLU A 52 9.55 -1.71 -2.46
CA GLU A 52 8.68 -2.83 -2.81
C GLU A 52 7.21 -2.38 -2.84
N ARG A 53 6.76 -1.67 -1.79
CA ARG A 53 5.38 -1.14 -1.73
C ARG A 53 5.05 -0.14 -2.83
N LYS A 54 5.96 0.79 -3.12
CA LYS A 54 5.79 1.75 -4.23
C LYS A 54 5.67 1.04 -5.57
N GLN A 55 6.46 -0.01 -5.81
CA GLN A 55 6.33 -0.82 -7.03
C GLN A 55 5.00 -1.58 -7.10
N HIS A 56 4.53 -2.14 -5.98
CA HIS A 56 3.24 -2.80 -5.91
C HIS A 56 2.08 -1.83 -6.20
N ARG A 57 2.14 -0.61 -5.65
CA ARG A 57 1.14 0.44 -5.89
C ARG A 57 1.19 0.95 -7.34
N ALA A 58 2.37 1.16 -7.90
CA ALA A 58 2.53 1.56 -9.30
C ALA A 58 1.92 0.54 -10.28
N ARG A 59 2.17 -0.76 -10.05
CA ARG A 59 1.58 -1.84 -10.86
C ARG A 59 0.06 -1.92 -10.74
N LEU A 60 -0.47 -1.72 -9.54
CA LEU A 60 -1.93 -1.71 -9.35
C LEU A 60 -2.58 -0.50 -10.02
N SER A 61 -1.92 0.66 -9.96
CA SER A 61 -2.38 1.88 -10.63
C SER A 61 -2.33 1.73 -12.15
N GLU A 62 -1.24 1.19 -12.71
CA GLU A 62 -1.10 0.89 -14.14
C GLU A 62 -2.19 -0.08 -14.62
N HIS A 63 -2.50 -1.11 -13.82
CA HIS A 63 -3.56 -2.05 -14.16
C HIS A 63 -4.96 -1.44 -14.08
N LEU A 64 -5.17 -0.46 -13.20
CA LEU A 64 -6.42 0.30 -13.15
C LEU A 64 -6.55 1.28 -14.32
N ASP A 65 -5.47 1.97 -14.67
CA ASP A 65 -5.40 2.91 -15.81
C ASP A 65 -5.70 2.19 -17.13
N LEU A 66 -5.15 0.99 -17.31
CA LEU A 66 -5.37 0.17 -18.50
C LEU A 66 -6.81 -0.39 -18.61
N LEU A 67 -7.54 -0.50 -17.50
CA LEU A 67 -8.96 -0.86 -17.50
C LEU A 67 -9.86 0.34 -17.80
N ASP A 68 -9.46 1.56 -17.41
CA ASP A 68 -10.19 2.81 -17.69
C ASP A 68 -10.13 3.17 -19.19
N ASP A 69 -9.06 2.78 -19.88
CA ASP A 69 -8.90 2.96 -21.33
C ASP A 69 -9.81 2.05 -22.19
N GLU A 70 -10.33 0.94 -21.65
CA GLU A 70 -11.19 -0.01 -22.40
C GLU A 70 -12.68 0.39 -22.45
N ASP A 71 -13.13 1.35 -21.62
CA ASP A 71 -14.52 1.84 -21.58
C ASP A 71 -14.77 3.07 -22.48
N GLY A 72 -13.79 3.43 -23.31
CA GLY A 72 -13.80 4.64 -24.15
C GLY A 72 -14.24 4.49 -25.61
N GLN A 73 -14.71 3.32 -26.05
CA GLN A 73 -15.15 3.12 -27.44
C GLN A 73 -16.55 2.50 -27.57
N VAL A 74 -17.57 3.36 -27.44
CA VAL A 74 -18.87 3.17 -28.09
C VAL A 74 -19.05 4.26 -29.15
N ILE A 75 -19.19 3.78 -30.38
CA ILE A 75 -19.36 4.52 -31.65
C ILE A 75 -20.54 5.49 -31.58
#